data_AF-A0AAU1FXN5-F1
#
_entry.id   AF-A0AAU1FXN5-F1
#
_cell.length_a   1.000
_cell.length_b   1.000
_cell.length_c   1.000
_cell.angle_alpha   90.00
_cell.angle_beta   90.00
_cell.angle_gamma   90.00
#
_symmetry.space_group_name_H-M   'P 1'
#
loop_
_entity.id
_entity.type
_entity.pdbx_description
1 polymer ?
#
loop_
_entity_poly.entity_id
_entity_poly.type
_entity_poly.pdbx_seq_one_letter_code
_entity_poly.pdbx_strand_id
1 'polypeptide(L)'
;MNLDDISHCEIHPTVGIARLGDSPDGFFIGPEAPGIPPRPDGGFKDTAGRIKRQAARFRLYAYDRAGAALGELTSADAHVTWTVELANAKGEWFKFAGRFHESAADANRRNRHIDPADPSARARLVIRPGPRSVTGPSQDGTGARFDTGTFLGTPVPLGELRTDEAGRLLVLGGFGKSASVKPANPISHFANNDFWFDDISDGPVSATVRLGPQGRPVPVTPAWVLAAPPDYAPYTASLITLYDVALETARASGRLPIAPEVSFTRDIYPLLARPVGFAWVNAVARIKHGIARNFLASDRLAQLSSNADVNAKHRQAVFDRLRTPKPGLLDIGQADAGFMPVLAGDGGDRDPEHPQTWLTLLPGQYERMRRWAVGDFLADWPGAPAPEVPLEALAPADQPHALVRAALEACSGGGFFPGIEMTYIADNPATWAAPFRLREDLFAGDVTKYMALPWQADFDACHTHWWPASRPDEVLPEPEHDALIQVAADAFREWDRGIADADAMVAKWSTLGFVVARPGPDGREILVETERTAPEPE
;
A
#
# COMPACT_ATOMS: atom_id res chain seq x y z
N MET A 1 -28.46 -5.24 15.67
CA MET A 1 -27.94 -4.27 16.65
C MET A 1 -29.11 -3.55 17.30
N ASN A 2 -29.13 -3.40 18.62
CA ASN A 2 -30.11 -2.55 19.30
C ASN A 2 -29.55 -1.12 19.37
N LEU A 3 -30.28 -0.14 18.83
CA LEU A 3 -29.79 1.24 18.74
C LEU A 3 -29.60 1.87 20.12
N ASP A 4 -30.36 1.45 21.13
CA ASP A 4 -30.29 2.02 22.49
C ASP A 4 -28.98 1.70 23.22
N ASP A 5 -28.28 0.63 22.80
CA ASP A 5 -27.01 0.21 23.39
C ASP A 5 -25.82 1.03 22.84
N ILE A 6 -26.04 1.83 21.79
CA ILE A 6 -25.00 2.63 21.14
C ILE A 6 -24.61 3.81 22.03
N SER A 7 -23.35 3.77 22.49
CA SER A 7 -22.69 4.80 23.30
C SER A 7 -21.98 5.85 22.43
N HIS A 8 -21.18 5.40 21.46
CA HIS A 8 -20.46 6.23 20.50
C HIS A 8 -20.30 5.50 19.16
N CYS A 9 -19.88 6.24 18.14
CA CYS A 9 -19.47 5.68 16.85
C CYS A 9 -18.03 6.04 16.53
N GLU A 10 -17.37 5.23 15.71
CA GLU A 10 -16.06 5.55 15.16
C GLU A 10 -16.08 5.40 13.63
N ILE A 11 -15.36 6.29 12.96
CA ILE A 11 -15.19 6.24 11.51
C ILE A 11 -14.01 5.31 11.18
N HIS A 12 -14.24 4.37 10.27
CA HIS A 12 -13.25 3.41 9.77
C HIS A 12 -13.19 3.38 8.23
N PRO A 13 -11.99 3.21 7.62
CA PRO A 13 -10.68 3.15 8.27
C PRO A 13 -10.34 4.46 8.99
N THR A 14 -9.52 4.39 10.03
CA THR A 14 -9.08 5.57 10.80
C THR A 14 -8.22 6.52 9.97
N VAL A 15 -7.55 5.98 8.95
CA VAL A 15 -6.84 6.70 7.89
C VAL A 15 -7.21 6.04 6.55
N GLY A 16 -8.00 6.73 5.72
CA GLY A 16 -8.40 6.27 4.40
C GLY A 16 -7.46 6.73 3.29
N ILE A 17 -7.29 5.90 2.27
CA ILE A 17 -6.39 6.16 1.14
C ILE A 17 -7.18 6.26 -0.15
N ALA A 18 -7.37 7.50 -0.62
CA ALA A 18 -7.83 7.81 -1.96
C ALA A 18 -6.62 7.95 -2.90
N ARG A 19 -6.80 7.66 -4.18
CA ARG A 19 -5.73 7.82 -5.19
C ARG A 19 -6.20 8.61 -6.39
N LEU A 20 -5.31 9.47 -6.89
CA LEU A 20 -5.56 10.35 -8.02
C LEU A 20 -5.84 9.56 -9.32
N GLY A 21 -6.53 10.20 -10.27
CA GLY A 21 -6.83 9.64 -11.59
C GLY A 21 -7.48 10.67 -12.49
N ASP A 22 -7.13 10.70 -13.77
CA ASP A 22 -7.55 11.71 -14.73
C ASP A 22 -8.88 11.39 -15.45
N SER A 23 -9.54 10.28 -15.09
CA SER A 23 -10.91 10.01 -15.54
C SER A 23 -11.89 10.98 -14.87
N PRO A 24 -12.71 11.71 -15.63
CA PRO A 24 -13.64 12.70 -15.07
C PRO A 24 -14.68 12.02 -14.18
N ASP A 25 -15.24 10.90 -14.63
CA ASP A 25 -16.38 10.24 -13.98
C ASP A 25 -16.03 8.84 -13.43
N GLY A 26 -14.97 8.21 -13.94
CA GLY A 26 -14.59 6.85 -13.57
C GLY A 26 -13.89 6.78 -12.21
N PHE A 27 -14.36 5.88 -11.35
CA PHE A 27 -13.72 5.57 -10.07
C PHE A 27 -13.95 4.11 -9.68
N PHE A 28 -13.23 3.65 -8.66
CA PHE A 28 -13.42 2.38 -7.97
C PHE A 28 -13.13 2.53 -6.47
N ILE A 29 -13.55 1.56 -5.65
CA ILE A 29 -13.30 1.58 -4.21
C ILE A 29 -11.95 0.91 -3.91
N GLY A 30 -11.16 1.51 -3.02
CA GLY A 30 -9.90 0.93 -2.55
C GLY A 30 -10.06 -0.39 -1.76
N PRO A 31 -8.96 -1.00 -1.29
CA PRO A 31 -9.02 -2.20 -0.45
C PRO A 31 -9.86 -2.00 0.81
N GLU A 32 -10.70 -3.00 1.12
CA GLU A 32 -11.54 -3.00 2.34
C GLU A 32 -11.31 -4.24 3.23
N ALA A 33 -10.53 -5.20 2.77
CA ALA A 33 -10.17 -6.39 3.52
C ALA A 33 -8.68 -6.69 3.35
N PRO A 34 -7.98 -7.13 4.41
CA PRO A 34 -6.56 -7.42 4.33
C PRO A 34 -6.22 -8.49 3.29
N GLY A 35 -5.19 -8.26 2.50
CA GLY A 35 -4.70 -9.15 1.45
C GLY A 35 -5.52 -9.12 0.16
N ILE A 36 -6.59 -8.31 0.09
CA ILE A 36 -7.47 -8.25 -1.09
C ILE A 36 -7.23 -6.94 -1.85
N PRO A 37 -6.52 -6.97 -2.99
CA PRO A 37 -6.29 -5.79 -3.82
C PRO A 37 -7.54 -5.40 -4.62
N PRO A 38 -7.66 -4.14 -5.08
CA PRO A 38 -8.77 -3.69 -5.90
C PRO A 38 -8.84 -4.41 -7.25
N ARG A 39 -10.08 -4.75 -7.66
CA ARG A 39 -10.43 -5.37 -8.95
C ARG A 39 -11.53 -4.56 -9.63
N PRO A 40 -11.23 -3.35 -10.16
CA PRO A 40 -12.24 -2.49 -10.75
C PRO A 40 -12.88 -3.12 -11.99
N ASP A 41 -14.21 -3.08 -12.06
CA ASP A 41 -14.96 -3.50 -13.25
C ASP A 41 -14.51 -2.71 -14.48
N GLY A 42 -14.21 -3.43 -15.57
CA GLY A 42 -13.65 -2.85 -16.79
C GLY A 42 -12.23 -2.28 -16.62
N GLY A 43 -11.49 -2.69 -15.59
CA GLY A 43 -10.08 -2.35 -15.38
C GLY A 43 -9.84 -0.98 -14.73
N PHE A 44 -8.55 -0.64 -14.53
CA PHE A 44 -8.12 0.58 -13.85
C PHE A 44 -8.27 1.87 -14.68
N LYS A 45 -8.57 1.74 -15.98
CA LYS A 45 -8.73 2.86 -16.91
C LYS A 45 -10.14 2.89 -17.47
N ASP A 46 -10.59 4.07 -17.87
CA ASP A 46 -11.81 4.22 -18.66
C ASP A 46 -11.56 3.90 -20.14
N THR A 47 -12.62 3.96 -20.96
CA THR A 47 -12.55 3.63 -22.39
C THR A 47 -11.70 4.60 -23.22
N ALA A 48 -11.35 5.77 -22.67
CA ALA A 48 -10.42 6.72 -23.28
C ALA A 48 -8.97 6.52 -22.80
N GLY A 49 -8.71 5.51 -21.97
CA GLY A 49 -7.38 5.22 -21.44
C GLY A 49 -6.95 6.08 -20.25
N ARG A 50 -7.87 6.85 -19.66
CA ARG A 50 -7.63 7.68 -18.47
C ARG A 50 -7.77 6.85 -17.21
N ILE A 51 -6.97 7.12 -16.19
CA ILE A 51 -6.95 6.40 -14.91
C ILE A 51 -8.22 6.71 -14.12
N LYS A 52 -8.95 5.68 -13.69
CA LYS A 52 -10.06 5.81 -12.74
C LYS A 52 -9.51 6.20 -11.36
N ARG A 53 -10.18 7.12 -10.68
CA ARG A 53 -9.81 7.51 -9.31
C ARG A 53 -10.09 6.36 -8.32
N GLN A 54 -9.23 6.17 -7.33
CA GLN A 54 -9.53 5.27 -6.20
C GLN A 54 -10.22 6.09 -5.10
N ALA A 55 -11.44 5.70 -4.74
CA ALA A 55 -12.18 6.27 -3.63
C ALA A 55 -11.81 5.58 -2.32
N ALA A 56 -11.56 6.37 -1.27
CA ALA A 56 -11.56 5.86 0.10
C ALA A 56 -13.01 5.76 0.59
N ARG A 57 -13.48 4.55 0.88
CA ARG A 57 -14.81 4.33 1.49
C ARG A 57 -14.71 4.33 3.01
N PHE A 58 -15.45 5.23 3.64
CA PHE A 58 -15.55 5.32 5.10
C PHE A 58 -16.89 4.81 5.60
N ARG A 59 -16.84 4.11 6.72
CA ARG A 59 -17.94 3.44 7.39
C ARG A 59 -18.02 3.91 8.84
N LEU A 60 -19.22 3.91 9.40
CA LEU A 60 -19.42 4.15 10.83
C LEU A 60 -19.61 2.82 11.54
N TYR A 61 -18.85 2.56 12.59
CA TYR A 61 -19.09 1.43 13.48
C TYR A 61 -19.60 1.95 14.82
N ALA A 62 -20.66 1.33 15.33
CA ALA A 62 -21.24 1.65 16.61
C ALA A 62 -20.61 0.81 17.72
N TYR A 63 -20.43 1.41 18.89
CA TYR A 63 -19.82 0.78 20.06
C TYR A 63 -20.70 0.97 21.29
N ASP A 64 -20.70 -0.04 22.17
CA ASP A 64 -21.32 0.07 23.48
C ASP A 64 -20.42 0.81 24.48
N ARG A 65 -20.89 0.94 25.74
CA ARG A 65 -20.12 1.59 26.81
C ARG A 65 -18.86 0.83 27.23
N ALA A 66 -18.78 -0.47 26.94
CA ALA A 66 -17.61 -1.30 27.22
C ALA A 66 -16.57 -1.24 26.07
N GLY A 67 -16.90 -0.58 24.96
CA GLY A 67 -16.04 -0.50 23.77
C GLY A 67 -16.16 -1.71 22.86
N ALA A 68 -17.18 -2.56 23.02
CA ALA A 68 -17.44 -3.64 22.08
C ALA A 68 -18.11 -3.10 20.82
N ALA A 69 -17.60 -3.48 19.65
CA ALA A 69 -18.21 -3.12 18.38
C ALA A 69 -19.55 -3.87 18.21
N LEU A 70 -20.62 -3.10 18.01
CA LEU A 70 -21.98 -3.61 17.82
C LEU A 70 -22.30 -3.90 16.35
N GLY A 71 -21.56 -3.28 15.44
CA GLY A 71 -21.69 -3.44 13.99
C GLY A 71 -21.61 -2.10 13.24
N GLU A 72 -21.68 -2.20 11.90
CA GLU A 72 -21.76 -1.03 11.02
C GLU A 72 -23.11 -0.30 11.20
N LEU A 73 -23.06 1.03 11.22
CA LEU A 73 -24.20 1.92 11.22
C LEU A 73 -24.36 2.55 9.83
N THR A 74 -25.55 2.45 9.25
CA THR A 74 -25.84 2.95 7.89
C THR A 74 -26.97 3.99 7.89
N SER A 75 -27.32 4.51 6.71
CA SER A 75 -28.48 5.39 6.55
C SER A 75 -29.83 4.70 6.85
N ALA A 76 -29.87 3.37 6.96
CA ALA A 76 -31.05 2.65 7.42
C ALA A 76 -31.30 2.82 8.92
N ASP A 77 -30.23 3.07 9.70
CA ASP A 77 -30.26 3.11 11.16
C ASP A 77 -30.27 4.56 11.70
N ALA A 78 -29.69 5.49 10.94
CA ALA A 78 -29.40 6.84 11.40
C ALA A 78 -29.42 7.88 10.28
N HIS A 79 -29.73 9.13 10.63
CA HIS A 79 -29.42 10.26 9.77
C HIS A 79 -27.95 10.62 9.93
N VAL A 80 -27.17 10.44 8.86
CA VAL A 80 -25.72 10.70 8.83
C VAL A 80 -25.40 11.87 7.90
N THR A 81 -24.66 12.84 8.42
CA THR A 81 -24.04 13.90 7.63
C THR A 81 -22.53 13.79 7.78
N TRP A 82 -21.85 13.52 6.68
CA TRP A 82 -20.39 13.46 6.61
C TRP A 82 -19.84 14.85 6.33
N THR A 83 -18.69 15.18 6.92
CA THR A 83 -17.96 16.42 6.67
C THR A 83 -16.48 16.12 6.54
N VAL A 84 -15.88 16.56 5.43
CA VAL A 84 -14.45 16.40 5.14
C VAL A 84 -13.86 17.76 4.79
N GLU A 85 -12.66 18.02 5.27
CA GLU A 85 -11.84 19.14 4.80
C GLU A 85 -10.58 18.59 4.15
N LEU A 86 -10.28 19.00 2.92
CA LEU A 86 -9.05 18.66 2.21
C LEU A 86 -8.22 19.92 2.01
N ALA A 87 -6.90 19.80 2.16
CA ALA A 87 -5.98 20.84 1.73
C ALA A 87 -4.65 20.28 1.25
N ASN A 88 -3.95 21.10 0.47
CA ASN A 88 -2.56 20.87 0.08
C ASN A 88 -1.71 22.03 0.61
N ALA A 89 -0.84 21.75 1.56
CA ALA A 89 0.06 22.74 2.15
C ALA A 89 1.51 22.61 1.67
N LYS A 90 1.79 21.79 0.64
CA LYS A 90 3.16 21.52 0.15
C LYS A 90 3.88 22.79 -0.28
N GLY A 91 3.19 23.72 -0.92
CA GLY A 91 3.80 24.96 -1.43
C GLY A 91 4.16 25.96 -0.34
N GLU A 92 3.48 25.88 0.81
CA GLU A 92 3.79 26.63 2.02
C GLU A 92 4.87 25.92 2.85
N TRP A 93 5.08 24.62 2.72
CA TRP A 93 5.97 23.95 3.66
C TRP A 93 7.47 24.21 3.46
N PHE A 94 8.29 23.60 4.32
CA PHE A 94 9.74 23.57 4.17
C PHE A 94 10.16 22.67 3.01
N LYS A 95 11.32 22.95 2.43
CA LYS A 95 11.96 22.09 1.43
C LYS A 95 12.28 20.74 2.06
N PHE A 96 12.00 19.69 1.32
CA PHE A 96 12.38 18.33 1.67
C PHE A 96 13.89 18.13 1.47
N ALA A 97 14.61 17.70 2.50
CA ALA A 97 16.04 17.41 2.42
C ALA A 97 16.40 16.01 2.98
N GLY A 98 15.40 15.16 3.21
CA GLY A 98 15.55 13.94 4.00
C GLY A 98 15.41 14.19 5.50
N ARG A 99 15.02 13.14 6.22
CA ARG A 99 14.74 13.22 7.66
C ARG A 99 15.95 13.62 8.51
N PHE A 100 17.16 13.32 8.03
CA PHE A 100 18.41 13.62 8.74
C PHE A 100 18.92 15.05 8.50
N HIS A 101 18.26 15.82 7.62
CA HIS A 101 18.64 17.19 7.25
C HIS A 101 17.46 18.16 7.30
N GLU A 102 16.44 17.85 8.11
CA GLU A 102 15.30 18.72 8.32
C GLU A 102 15.72 20.08 8.89
N SER A 103 15.09 21.14 8.40
CA SER A 103 15.30 22.49 8.89
C SER A 103 14.00 23.28 8.86
N ALA A 104 13.60 23.77 10.03
CA ALA A 104 12.47 24.68 10.22
C ALA A 104 12.88 26.16 10.11
N ALA A 105 14.09 26.45 9.63
CA ALA A 105 14.51 27.82 9.37
C ALA A 105 13.70 28.39 8.20
N ASP A 106 13.29 29.66 8.29
CA ASP A 106 12.65 30.36 7.17
C ASP A 106 13.54 30.34 5.90
N ALA A 107 14.86 30.26 6.13
CA ALA A 107 15.91 29.71 5.24
C ALA A 107 15.42 28.77 4.14
N ASN A 108 14.69 27.78 4.60
CA ASN A 108 14.43 26.52 3.95
C ASN A 108 12.98 26.39 3.50
N ARG A 109 12.16 27.44 3.58
CA ARG A 109 10.78 27.39 3.07
C ARG A 109 10.78 27.22 1.54
N ARG A 110 9.84 26.42 1.03
CA ARG A 110 9.44 26.49 -0.38
C ARG A 110 8.78 27.84 -0.64
N ASN A 111 8.93 28.33 -1.86
CA ASN A 111 8.45 29.65 -2.28
C ASN A 111 8.97 30.78 -1.38
N ARG A 112 10.24 30.72 -0.96
CA ARG A 112 10.87 31.69 -0.05
C ARG A 112 10.91 33.12 -0.59
N HIS A 113 10.72 33.30 -1.89
CA HIS A 113 10.56 34.62 -2.50
C HIS A 113 9.28 35.35 -2.00
N ILE A 114 8.31 34.61 -1.43
CA ILE A 114 7.21 35.17 -0.65
C ILE A 114 7.66 35.26 0.81
N ASP A 115 7.58 36.48 1.37
CA ASP A 115 8.08 36.79 2.71
C ASP A 115 7.52 35.82 3.76
N PRO A 116 8.37 35.03 4.44
CA PRO A 116 7.96 34.19 5.57
C PRO A 116 7.27 34.95 6.70
N ALA A 117 7.53 36.25 6.85
CA ALA A 117 6.93 37.12 7.86
C ALA A 117 5.55 37.68 7.44
N ASP A 118 5.03 37.35 6.25
CA ASP A 118 3.68 37.72 5.80
C ASP A 118 2.75 36.49 5.75
N PRO A 119 2.05 36.15 6.84
CA PRO A 119 1.14 35.01 6.89
C PRO A 119 0.03 35.06 5.82
N SER A 120 -0.42 36.26 5.42
CA SER A 120 -1.49 36.42 4.44
C SER A 120 -1.00 36.05 3.04
N ALA A 121 0.18 36.51 2.65
CA ALA A 121 0.79 36.10 1.39
C ALA A 121 1.14 34.61 1.37
N ARG A 122 1.64 34.08 2.49
CA ARG A 122 1.99 32.67 2.67
C ARG A 122 0.78 31.74 2.61
N ALA A 123 -0.37 32.16 3.15
CA ALA A 123 -1.61 31.38 3.09
C ALA A 123 -2.07 31.12 1.64
N ARG A 124 -1.70 31.98 0.68
CA ARG A 124 -1.98 31.78 -0.76
C ARG A 124 -1.19 30.63 -1.40
N LEU A 125 -0.23 30.04 -0.68
CA LEU A 125 0.52 28.85 -1.08
C LEU A 125 -0.13 27.54 -0.60
N VAL A 126 -1.22 27.63 0.18
CA VAL A 126 -2.01 26.48 0.62
C VAL A 126 -3.28 26.42 -0.22
N ILE A 127 -3.51 25.30 -0.90
CA ILE A 127 -4.78 25.04 -1.58
C ILE A 127 -5.76 24.54 -0.52
N ARG A 128 -6.70 25.40 -0.11
CA ARG A 128 -7.70 25.09 0.91
C ARG A 128 -9.11 25.52 0.47
N PRO A 129 -9.89 24.66 -0.19
CA PRO A 129 -11.29 24.91 -0.55
C PRO A 129 -12.25 25.01 0.64
N GLY A 130 -11.79 24.64 1.85
CA GLY A 130 -12.60 24.53 3.06
C GLY A 130 -13.42 23.24 3.10
N PRO A 131 -14.16 23.00 4.20
CA PRO A 131 -14.92 21.77 4.38
C PRO A 131 -16.05 21.63 3.35
N ARG A 132 -16.40 20.38 3.05
CA ARG A 132 -17.61 19.99 2.32
C ARG A 132 -18.38 18.95 3.12
N SER A 133 -19.69 18.95 2.93
CA SER A 133 -20.57 17.98 3.59
C SER A 133 -21.48 17.28 2.58
N VAL A 134 -21.80 16.03 2.87
CA VAL A 134 -22.72 15.20 2.08
C VAL A 134 -23.59 14.39 3.03
N THR A 135 -24.87 14.20 2.69
CA THR A 135 -25.84 13.54 3.55
C THR A 135 -26.80 12.69 2.74
N GLY A 136 -27.25 11.58 3.32
CA GLY A 136 -28.14 10.62 2.66
C GLY A 136 -27.42 9.65 1.72
N PRO A 137 -28.13 8.61 1.26
CA PRO A 137 -27.59 7.61 0.35
C PRO A 137 -27.47 8.13 -1.09
N SER A 138 -26.61 7.48 -1.88
CA SER A 138 -26.49 7.64 -3.34
C SER A 138 -26.27 9.07 -3.82
N GLN A 139 -25.51 9.87 -3.07
CA GLN A 139 -25.14 11.23 -3.49
C GLN A 139 -23.98 11.18 -4.48
N ASP A 140 -24.13 11.85 -5.62
CA ASP A 140 -23.18 11.82 -6.76
C ASP A 140 -22.05 12.85 -6.66
N GLY A 141 -22.04 13.64 -5.59
CA GLY A 141 -21.06 14.69 -5.32
C GLY A 141 -21.43 16.07 -5.83
N THR A 142 -22.61 16.23 -6.45
CA THR A 142 -23.18 17.55 -6.74
C THR A 142 -23.29 18.37 -5.46
N GLY A 143 -22.63 19.54 -5.43
CA GLY A 143 -22.59 20.43 -4.26
C GLY A 143 -21.55 20.08 -3.19
N ALA A 144 -20.81 18.98 -3.33
CA ALA A 144 -19.77 18.55 -2.39
C ALA A 144 -18.38 18.41 -3.05
N ARG A 145 -18.11 19.22 -4.09
CA ARG A 145 -16.82 19.29 -4.78
C ARG A 145 -15.86 20.27 -4.11
N PHE A 146 -14.58 19.93 -4.06
CA PHE A 146 -13.50 20.75 -3.52
C PHE A 146 -12.86 21.61 -4.63
N ASP A 147 -13.66 22.39 -5.35
CA ASP A 147 -13.29 23.12 -6.57
C ASP A 147 -13.04 24.62 -6.38
N THR A 148 -13.13 25.12 -5.15
CA THR A 148 -12.89 26.54 -4.80
C THR A 148 -11.49 26.84 -4.29
N GLY A 149 -10.63 25.82 -4.16
CA GLY A 149 -9.25 25.97 -3.72
C GLY A 149 -8.40 26.65 -4.79
N THR A 150 -7.43 27.47 -4.37
CA THR A 150 -6.50 28.11 -5.30
C THR A 150 -5.07 28.03 -4.80
N PHE A 151 -4.11 27.98 -5.72
CA PHE A 151 -2.69 28.20 -5.46
C PHE A 151 -2.27 29.50 -6.16
N LEU A 152 -1.89 30.52 -5.39
CA LEU A 152 -1.52 31.85 -5.89
C LEU A 152 -2.56 32.48 -6.85
N GLY A 153 -3.85 32.13 -6.68
CA GLY A 153 -4.97 32.59 -7.51
C GLY A 153 -5.34 31.67 -8.68
N THR A 154 -4.56 30.62 -8.94
CA THR A 154 -4.91 29.58 -9.92
C THR A 154 -5.83 28.53 -9.28
N PRO A 155 -7.02 28.23 -9.84
CA PRO A 155 -7.91 27.20 -9.30
C PRO A 155 -7.29 25.80 -9.36
N VAL A 156 -7.40 25.06 -8.25
CA VAL A 156 -6.92 23.68 -8.12
C VAL A 156 -7.97 22.85 -7.39
N PRO A 157 -8.79 22.06 -8.11
CA PRO A 157 -9.73 21.13 -7.50
C PRO A 157 -9.00 20.01 -6.75
N LEU A 158 -9.41 19.72 -5.52
CA LEU A 158 -8.79 18.67 -4.68
C LEU A 158 -9.60 17.36 -4.61
N GLY A 159 -10.77 17.31 -5.24
CA GLY A 159 -11.61 16.11 -5.28
C GLY A 159 -13.08 16.38 -5.01
N GLU A 160 -13.81 15.36 -4.54
CA GLU A 160 -15.24 15.43 -4.22
C GLU A 160 -15.68 14.36 -3.21
N LEU A 161 -16.81 14.61 -2.56
CA LEU A 161 -17.48 13.66 -1.67
C LEU A 161 -18.68 13.02 -2.35
N ARG A 162 -18.86 11.72 -2.20
CA ARG A 162 -20.06 10.99 -2.64
C ARG A 162 -20.56 10.08 -1.52
N THR A 163 -21.73 9.49 -1.69
CA THR A 163 -22.18 8.40 -0.82
C THR A 163 -22.70 7.22 -1.63
N ASP A 164 -22.46 6.00 -1.13
CA ASP A 164 -23.03 4.78 -1.72
C ASP A 164 -24.52 4.59 -1.32
N GLU A 165 -25.16 3.51 -1.78
CA GLU A 165 -26.57 3.23 -1.48
C GLU A 165 -26.87 3.03 0.01
N ALA A 166 -25.87 2.69 0.83
CA ALA A 166 -26.01 2.57 2.28
C ALA A 166 -25.72 3.91 3.01
N GLY A 167 -25.32 4.94 2.27
CA GLY A 167 -24.90 6.23 2.83
C GLY A 167 -23.48 6.23 3.40
N ARG A 168 -22.65 5.25 3.03
CA ARG A 168 -21.21 5.26 3.35
C ARG A 168 -20.55 6.36 2.56
N LEU A 169 -19.59 7.05 3.18
CA LEU A 169 -18.88 8.13 2.53
C LEU A 169 -17.86 7.56 1.54
N LEU A 170 -17.81 8.15 0.35
CA LEU A 170 -16.74 7.97 -0.62
C LEU A 170 -16.00 9.29 -0.75
N VAL A 171 -14.70 9.30 -0.44
CA VAL A 171 -13.83 10.45 -0.71
C VAL A 171 -13.01 10.15 -1.96
N LEU A 172 -13.20 10.94 -3.01
CA LEU A 172 -12.39 10.91 -4.21
C LEU A 172 -11.39 12.06 -4.18
N GLY A 173 -10.11 11.78 -4.43
CA GLY A 173 -9.07 12.80 -4.54
C GLY A 173 -9.11 13.60 -5.85
N GLY A 174 -8.05 14.37 -6.08
CA GLY A 174 -7.84 15.15 -7.30
C GLY A 174 -7.66 14.31 -8.57
N PHE A 175 -7.36 15.00 -9.67
CA PHE A 175 -7.29 14.45 -11.03
C PHE A 175 -5.86 14.18 -11.52
N GLY A 176 -4.84 14.28 -10.65
CA GLY A 176 -3.44 14.09 -11.04
C GLY A 176 -2.80 15.32 -11.68
N LYS A 177 -3.40 16.50 -11.53
CA LYS A 177 -2.96 17.73 -12.20
C LYS A 177 -1.88 18.45 -11.39
N SER A 178 -0.75 18.69 -12.05
CA SER A 178 0.34 19.52 -11.54
C SER A 178 0.68 20.62 -12.54
N ALA A 179 0.99 21.81 -12.05
CA ALA A 179 1.41 22.92 -12.92
C ALA A 179 2.26 23.96 -12.17
N SER A 180 2.92 24.83 -12.91
CA SER A 180 3.58 26.03 -12.39
C SER A 180 2.76 27.27 -12.71
N VAL A 181 2.61 28.18 -11.74
CA VAL A 181 2.01 29.51 -11.97
C VAL A 181 2.99 30.49 -12.64
N LYS A 182 4.28 30.15 -12.67
CA LYS A 182 5.31 30.90 -13.38
C LYS A 182 5.47 30.33 -14.81
N PRO A 183 5.38 31.18 -15.87
CA PRO A 183 5.64 30.75 -17.25
C PRO A 183 7.06 30.19 -17.42
N ALA A 184 7.21 29.18 -18.28
CA ALA A 184 8.50 28.56 -18.63
C ALA A 184 9.37 28.18 -17.40
N ASN A 185 8.75 27.54 -16.41
CA ASN A 185 9.39 27.14 -15.16
C ASN A 185 9.49 25.61 -15.07
N PRO A 186 10.50 24.99 -15.73
CA PRO A 186 10.66 23.54 -15.71
C PRO A 186 10.97 23.02 -14.30
N ILE A 187 10.61 21.77 -14.06
CA ILE A 187 11.02 21.03 -12.85
C ILE A 187 12.55 20.90 -12.88
N SER A 188 13.20 21.22 -11.76
CA SER A 188 14.66 21.19 -11.63
C SER A 188 15.15 20.39 -10.42
N HIS A 189 14.23 19.92 -9.58
CA HIS A 189 14.53 19.13 -8.40
C HIS A 189 13.41 18.09 -8.18
N PHE A 190 13.74 16.89 -7.68
CA PHE A 190 12.75 15.82 -7.47
C PHE A 190 11.65 16.22 -6.47
N ALA A 191 12.00 16.89 -5.36
CA ALA A 191 11.02 17.26 -4.33
C ALA A 191 10.65 18.76 -4.21
N ASN A 192 11.47 19.70 -4.70
CA ASN A 192 11.39 21.11 -4.27
C ASN A 192 11.38 22.07 -5.45
N ASN A 193 10.20 22.37 -5.98
CA ASN A 193 10.07 23.26 -7.13
C ASN A 193 9.17 24.47 -6.77
N ASP A 194 9.77 25.65 -6.65
CA ASP A 194 9.03 26.89 -6.40
C ASP A 194 8.07 27.19 -7.57
N PHE A 195 6.97 27.88 -7.27
CA PHE A 195 5.84 28.21 -8.14
C PHE A 195 4.99 27.02 -8.63
N TRP A 196 5.35 25.79 -8.29
CA TRP A 196 4.57 24.61 -8.63
C TRP A 196 3.48 24.31 -7.59
N PHE A 197 2.40 23.69 -8.08
CA PHE A 197 1.36 23.05 -7.29
C PHE A 197 1.02 21.68 -7.86
N ASP A 198 0.41 20.83 -7.03
CA ASP A 198 -0.28 19.60 -7.42
C ASP A 198 -1.61 19.48 -6.69
N ASP A 199 -2.39 18.44 -6.99
CA ASP A 199 -3.72 18.18 -6.40
C ASP A 199 -3.75 16.98 -5.44
N ILE A 200 -2.58 16.61 -4.90
CA ILE A 200 -2.47 15.78 -3.69
C ILE A 200 -3.13 16.55 -2.53
N SER A 201 -3.75 15.84 -1.59
CA SER A 201 -4.29 16.49 -0.40
C SER A 201 -4.46 15.51 0.74
N ASP A 202 -4.69 16.05 1.93
CA ASP A 202 -5.15 15.26 3.08
C ASP A 202 -6.01 16.11 4.01
N GLY A 203 -6.74 15.46 4.90
CA GLY A 203 -7.42 16.16 5.97
C GLY A 203 -8.43 15.32 6.75
N PRO A 204 -9.10 15.95 7.73
CA PRO A 204 -9.98 15.26 8.66
C PRO A 204 -11.30 14.82 8.00
N VAL A 205 -11.78 13.66 8.43
CA VAL A 205 -13.09 13.09 8.10
C VAL A 205 -13.90 12.99 9.39
N SER A 206 -15.06 13.64 9.41
CA SER A 206 -15.96 13.68 10.56
C SER A 206 -17.40 13.37 10.14
N ALA A 207 -18.25 13.04 11.10
CA ALA A 207 -19.67 12.82 10.85
C ALA A 207 -20.53 13.30 12.02
N THR A 208 -21.74 13.76 11.72
CA THR A 208 -22.82 13.93 12.70
C THR A 208 -23.81 12.78 12.52
N VAL A 209 -24.10 12.08 13.63
CA VAL A 209 -25.00 10.92 13.65
C VAL A 209 -26.20 11.21 14.55
N ARG A 210 -27.40 10.94 14.02
CA ARG A 210 -28.66 11.00 14.77
C ARG A 210 -29.42 9.68 14.61
N LEU A 211 -29.58 8.94 15.69
CA LEU A 211 -30.19 7.61 15.71
C LEU A 211 -31.71 7.68 15.80
N GLY A 212 -32.37 6.82 15.02
CA GLY A 212 -33.81 6.59 15.06
C GLY A 212 -34.67 7.82 14.73
N PRO A 213 -36.00 7.67 14.78
CA PRO A 213 -36.93 8.74 14.40
C PRO A 213 -36.90 9.95 15.35
N GLN A 214 -36.45 9.76 16.60
CA GLN A 214 -36.34 10.81 17.61
C GLN A 214 -35.06 11.64 17.47
N GLY A 215 -34.11 11.21 16.61
CA GLY A 215 -32.92 11.97 16.26
C GLY A 215 -31.88 12.09 17.38
N ARG A 216 -31.73 11.05 18.21
CA ARG A 216 -30.78 11.03 19.35
C ARG A 216 -29.34 11.22 18.84
N PRO A 217 -28.62 12.28 19.25
CA PRO A 217 -27.25 12.50 18.82
C PRO A 217 -26.32 11.46 19.45
N VAL A 218 -25.29 11.06 18.71
CA VAL A 218 -24.24 10.14 19.17
C VAL A 218 -22.86 10.75 18.91
N PRO A 219 -21.93 10.72 19.89
CA PRO A 219 -20.55 11.14 19.66
C PRO A 219 -19.88 10.29 18.58
N VAL A 220 -19.09 10.93 17.71
CA VAL A 220 -18.36 10.25 16.64
C VAL A 220 -16.87 10.58 16.75
N THR A 221 -16.03 9.55 16.84
CA THR A 221 -14.58 9.72 16.75
C THR A 221 -14.17 9.87 15.27
N PRO A 222 -13.45 10.95 14.91
CA PRO A 222 -13.11 11.26 13.51
C PRO A 222 -12.01 10.36 12.96
N ALA A 223 -11.86 10.38 11.64
CA ALA A 223 -10.80 9.74 10.88
C ALA A 223 -10.03 10.78 10.05
N TRP A 224 -9.11 10.32 9.22
CA TRP A 224 -8.36 11.14 8.27
C TRP A 224 -8.39 10.51 6.88
N VAL A 225 -8.19 11.31 5.83
CA VAL A 225 -8.03 10.82 4.45
C VAL A 225 -6.76 11.40 3.83
N LEU A 226 -6.07 10.58 3.03
CA LEU A 226 -4.98 11.00 2.16
C LEU A 226 -5.41 10.75 0.71
N ALA A 227 -5.31 11.77 -0.14
CA ALA A 227 -5.39 11.65 -1.58
C ALA A 227 -3.96 11.57 -2.14
N ALA A 228 -3.52 10.37 -2.48
CA ALA A 228 -2.14 10.04 -2.81
C ALA A 228 -1.96 9.69 -4.30
N PRO A 229 -0.71 9.52 -4.81
CA PRO A 229 -0.49 9.06 -6.18
C PRO A 229 -1.18 7.72 -6.49
N PRO A 230 -1.41 7.40 -7.79
CA PRO A 230 -1.90 6.08 -8.18
C PRO A 230 -0.95 4.96 -7.73
N ASP A 231 -1.52 3.81 -7.40
CA ASP A 231 -0.79 2.57 -7.17
C ASP A 231 -0.76 1.78 -8.47
N TYR A 232 0.43 1.65 -9.07
CA TYR A 232 0.60 0.99 -10.36
C TYR A 232 0.81 -0.52 -10.24
N ALA A 233 0.95 -1.07 -9.03
CA ALA A 233 1.07 -2.50 -8.81
C ALA A 233 0.34 -2.95 -7.53
N PRO A 234 -1.00 -2.78 -7.46
CA PRO A 234 -1.78 -3.06 -6.25
C PRO A 234 -1.73 -4.51 -5.75
N TYR A 235 -1.26 -5.44 -6.57
CA TYR A 235 -1.05 -6.85 -6.22
C TYR A 235 0.31 -7.13 -5.58
N THR A 236 1.19 -6.13 -5.48
CA THR A 236 2.52 -6.23 -4.89
C THR A 236 2.56 -5.41 -3.62
N ALA A 237 2.70 -6.07 -2.47
CA ALA A 237 2.82 -5.37 -1.19
C ALA A 237 4.27 -4.91 -0.94
N SER A 238 4.45 -3.67 -0.47
CA SER A 238 5.76 -3.17 -0.03
C SER A 238 6.38 -4.05 1.05
N LEU A 239 7.72 -4.20 1.04
CA LEU A 239 8.44 -5.00 2.04
C LEU A 239 8.11 -4.54 3.47
N ILE A 240 8.07 -3.22 3.65
CA ILE A 240 7.57 -2.53 4.84
C ILE A 240 6.39 -1.69 4.37
N THR A 241 5.23 -1.91 4.97
CA THR A 241 4.01 -1.16 4.65
C THR A 241 3.77 -0.05 5.67
N LEU A 242 2.93 0.92 5.34
CA LEU A 242 2.54 1.96 6.32
C LEU A 242 1.81 1.36 7.53
N TYR A 243 1.10 0.24 7.34
CA TYR A 243 0.54 -0.54 8.44
C TYR A 243 1.61 -1.08 9.39
N ASP A 244 2.70 -1.64 8.84
CA ASP A 244 3.82 -2.16 9.64
C ASP A 244 4.45 -1.05 10.49
N VAL A 245 4.64 0.15 9.91
CA VAL A 245 5.19 1.32 10.60
C VAL A 245 4.28 1.77 11.74
N ALA A 246 2.98 1.98 11.46
CA ALA A 246 2.04 2.42 12.47
C ALA A 246 1.88 1.39 13.62
N LEU A 247 1.88 0.10 13.29
CA LEU A 247 1.86 -0.99 14.27
C LEU A 247 3.11 -0.98 15.15
N GLU A 248 4.29 -0.81 14.55
CA GLU A 248 5.54 -0.75 15.29
C GLU A 248 5.62 0.49 16.19
N THR A 249 5.23 1.67 15.69
CA THR A 249 5.17 2.90 16.48
C THR A 249 4.21 2.77 17.68
N ALA A 250 3.05 2.15 17.48
CA ALA A 250 2.10 1.90 18.57
C ALA A 250 2.67 0.94 19.64
N ARG A 251 3.40 -0.10 19.21
CA ARG A 251 4.06 -1.06 20.11
C ARG A 251 5.25 -0.44 20.85
N ALA A 252 6.11 0.26 20.14
CA ALA A 252 7.30 0.91 20.71
C ALA A 252 6.93 2.01 21.73
N SER A 253 5.78 2.67 21.54
CA SER A 253 5.24 3.65 22.50
C SER A 253 4.41 3.03 23.64
N GLY A 254 4.32 1.70 23.72
CA GLY A 254 3.55 0.99 24.76
C GLY A 254 2.03 1.10 24.63
N ARG A 255 1.52 1.63 23.51
CA ARG A 255 0.07 1.78 23.24
C ARG A 255 -0.58 0.50 22.71
N LEU A 256 0.20 -0.43 22.18
CA LEU A 256 -0.24 -1.78 21.84
C LEU A 256 0.70 -2.83 22.44
N PRO A 257 0.17 -3.98 22.89
CA PRO A 257 1.01 -5.06 23.36
C PRO A 257 1.82 -5.67 22.21
N ILE A 258 3.01 -6.15 22.56
CA ILE A 258 3.83 -7.01 21.70
C ILE A 258 3.48 -8.45 22.06
N ALA A 259 3.08 -9.25 21.08
CA ALA A 259 2.83 -10.67 21.30
C ALA A 259 4.16 -11.35 21.74
N PRO A 260 4.15 -12.16 22.81
CA PRO A 260 5.37 -12.83 23.28
C PRO A 260 5.85 -13.91 22.29
N GLU A 261 4.93 -14.47 21.51
CA GLU A 261 5.23 -15.51 20.53
C GLU A 261 5.44 -14.93 19.14
N VAL A 262 6.48 -15.40 18.46
CA VAL A 262 6.69 -15.17 17.02
C VAL A 262 5.98 -16.28 16.26
N SER A 263 5.04 -15.92 15.40
CA SER A 263 4.35 -16.88 14.52
C SER A 263 5.02 -16.87 13.15
N PHE A 264 5.32 -18.04 12.59
CA PHE A 264 5.86 -18.11 11.24
C PHE A 264 4.86 -17.50 10.24
N THR A 265 3.60 -17.90 10.32
CA THR A 265 2.54 -17.51 9.39
C THR A 265 2.24 -16.02 9.45
N ARG A 266 2.14 -15.46 10.67
CA ARG A 266 1.78 -14.04 10.87
C ARG A 266 2.97 -13.11 10.67
N ASP A 267 4.15 -13.47 11.19
CA ASP A 267 5.24 -12.51 11.37
C ASP A 267 6.42 -12.71 10.40
N ILE A 268 6.66 -13.93 9.92
CA ILE A 268 7.85 -14.29 9.11
C ILE A 268 7.48 -14.47 7.64
N TYR A 269 6.43 -15.24 7.36
CA TYR A 269 5.98 -15.53 6.01
C TYR A 269 5.79 -14.27 5.16
N PRO A 270 5.14 -13.17 5.63
CA PRO A 270 5.02 -11.95 4.84
C PRO A 270 6.37 -11.35 4.42
N LEU A 271 7.39 -11.38 5.30
CA LEU A 271 8.72 -10.86 5.01
C LEU A 271 9.51 -11.73 4.02
N LEU A 272 9.18 -13.02 3.93
CA LEU A 272 9.73 -13.93 2.91
C LEU A 272 8.98 -13.84 1.59
N ALA A 273 7.66 -13.62 1.62
CA ALA A 273 6.80 -13.57 0.44
C ALA A 273 6.94 -12.26 -0.35
N ARG A 274 7.02 -11.10 0.32
CA ARG A 274 7.09 -9.78 -0.33
C ARG A 274 8.29 -9.64 -1.30
N PRO A 275 9.53 -10.08 -0.96
CA PRO A 275 10.64 -10.07 -1.91
C PRO A 275 10.44 -10.97 -3.15
N VAL A 276 9.67 -12.06 -3.03
CA VAL A 276 9.30 -12.90 -4.17
C VAL A 276 8.27 -12.18 -5.04
N GLY A 277 7.31 -11.47 -4.44
CA GLY A 277 6.40 -10.57 -5.16
C GLY A 277 7.14 -9.47 -5.93
N PHE A 278 8.21 -8.92 -5.36
CA PHE A 278 9.03 -7.89 -6.02
C PHE A 278 9.69 -8.37 -7.32
N ALA A 279 9.82 -9.68 -7.54
CA ALA A 279 10.35 -10.23 -8.78
C ALA A 279 9.55 -9.80 -10.03
N TRP A 280 8.27 -9.46 -9.86
CA TRP A 280 7.40 -8.99 -10.94
C TRP A 280 7.59 -7.52 -11.31
N VAL A 281 8.20 -6.74 -10.40
CA VAL A 281 8.28 -5.28 -10.49
C VAL A 281 9.70 -4.72 -10.35
N ASN A 282 10.70 -5.57 -10.07
CA ASN A 282 12.08 -5.17 -9.82
C ASN A 282 13.09 -6.24 -10.29
N ALA A 283 14.08 -5.82 -11.09
CA ALA A 283 15.07 -6.71 -11.68
C ALA A 283 15.95 -7.45 -10.66
N VAL A 284 16.40 -6.74 -9.61
CA VAL A 284 17.26 -7.32 -8.57
C VAL A 284 16.50 -8.42 -7.83
N ALA A 285 15.25 -8.15 -7.42
CA ALA A 285 14.39 -9.14 -6.81
C ALA A 285 14.11 -10.31 -7.77
N ARG A 286 13.91 -10.06 -9.06
CA ARG A 286 13.69 -11.12 -10.06
C ARG A 286 14.88 -12.07 -10.17
N ILE A 287 16.09 -11.53 -10.20
CA ILE A 287 17.34 -12.31 -10.25
C ILE A 287 17.58 -13.07 -8.94
N LYS A 288 17.28 -12.45 -7.79
CA LYS A 288 17.64 -12.99 -6.45
C LYS A 288 16.55 -13.82 -5.78
N HIS A 289 15.29 -13.65 -6.16
CA HIS A 289 14.11 -14.23 -5.52
C HIS A 289 13.05 -14.76 -6.49
N GLY A 290 13.19 -14.54 -7.80
CA GLY A 290 12.26 -15.07 -8.81
C GLY A 290 12.39 -16.58 -8.99
N ILE A 291 13.41 -17.02 -9.74
CA ILE A 291 13.71 -18.46 -9.93
C ILE A 291 14.80 -18.90 -8.95
N ALA A 292 15.94 -18.23 -8.96
CA ALA A 292 17.02 -18.51 -8.04
C ALA A 292 16.65 -18.02 -6.63
N ARG A 293 16.84 -18.86 -5.61
CA ARG A 293 16.60 -18.51 -4.19
C ARG A 293 15.22 -17.88 -3.95
N ASN A 294 14.20 -18.39 -4.64
CA ASN A 294 12.81 -18.14 -4.28
C ASN A 294 12.54 -18.69 -2.87
N PHE A 295 11.98 -17.86 -1.98
CA PHE A 295 11.67 -18.28 -0.60
C PHE A 295 10.41 -19.14 -0.51
N LEU A 296 9.53 -19.05 -1.51
CA LEU A 296 8.24 -19.73 -1.57
C LEU A 296 8.29 -21.04 -2.36
N ALA A 297 9.46 -21.42 -2.92
CA ALA A 297 9.64 -22.76 -3.49
C ALA A 297 9.40 -23.83 -2.41
N SER A 298 8.57 -24.84 -2.70
CA SER A 298 8.00 -25.77 -1.72
C SER A 298 9.01 -26.36 -0.74
N ASP A 299 10.10 -26.94 -1.25
CA ASP A 299 11.14 -27.55 -0.41
C ASP A 299 11.81 -26.54 0.52
N ARG A 300 12.05 -25.33 0.01
CA ARG A 300 12.70 -24.28 0.79
C ARG A 300 11.74 -23.70 1.81
N LEU A 301 10.48 -23.47 1.45
CA LEU A 301 9.48 -22.99 2.39
C LEU A 301 9.25 -24.00 3.52
N ALA A 302 9.25 -25.30 3.22
CA ALA A 302 9.19 -26.35 4.23
C ALA A 302 10.39 -26.30 5.21
N GLN A 303 11.60 -26.04 4.71
CA GLN A 303 12.78 -25.83 5.57
C GLN A 303 12.67 -24.55 6.40
N LEU A 304 12.22 -23.45 5.81
CA LEU A 304 12.15 -22.14 6.46
C LEU A 304 11.01 -22.04 7.49
N SER A 305 9.91 -22.77 7.29
CA SER A 305 8.75 -22.82 8.21
C SER A 305 8.93 -23.77 9.39
N SER A 306 9.91 -24.68 9.33
CA SER A 306 10.22 -25.61 10.42
C SER A 306 11.17 -24.97 11.43
N ASN A 307 10.87 -25.11 12.72
CA ASN A 307 11.76 -24.69 13.81
C ASN A 307 12.77 -25.77 14.24
N ALA A 308 12.78 -26.94 13.60
CA ALA A 308 13.72 -28.03 13.91
C ALA A 308 15.20 -27.63 13.71
N ASP A 309 16.10 -28.20 14.51
CA ASP A 309 17.54 -27.91 14.49
C ASP A 309 18.20 -28.21 13.14
N VAL A 310 17.77 -29.29 12.46
CA VAL A 310 18.26 -29.66 11.13
C VAL A 310 18.06 -28.53 10.11
N ASN A 311 17.04 -27.68 10.33
CA ASN A 311 16.68 -26.57 9.46
C ASN A 311 17.28 -25.23 9.89
N ALA A 312 17.96 -25.17 11.05
CA ALA A 312 18.51 -23.92 11.60
C ALA A 312 19.47 -23.22 10.62
N LYS A 313 20.34 -23.97 9.94
CA LYS A 313 21.27 -23.42 8.94
C LYS A 313 20.57 -22.71 7.78
N HIS A 314 19.38 -23.17 7.39
CA HIS A 314 18.62 -22.56 6.30
C HIS A 314 18.03 -21.22 6.72
N ARG A 315 17.52 -21.14 7.95
CA ARG A 315 16.99 -19.89 8.52
C ARG A 315 18.11 -18.88 8.79
N GLN A 316 19.23 -19.34 9.38
CA GLN A 316 20.41 -18.52 9.65
C GLN A 316 20.98 -17.90 8.37
N ALA A 317 21.09 -18.68 7.29
CA ALA A 317 21.59 -18.19 6.01
C ALA A 317 20.75 -17.04 5.41
N VAL A 318 19.45 -16.95 5.75
CA VAL A 318 18.60 -15.81 5.37
C VAL A 318 18.83 -14.64 6.31
N PHE A 319 18.83 -14.90 7.62
CA PHE A 319 19.02 -13.86 8.63
C PHE A 319 20.36 -13.14 8.51
N ASP A 320 21.45 -13.86 8.21
CA ASP A 320 22.79 -13.29 8.02
C ASP A 320 22.88 -12.30 6.85
N ARG A 321 21.87 -12.27 5.98
CA ARG A 321 21.76 -11.28 4.90
C ARG A 321 21.00 -10.04 5.30
N LEU A 322 20.28 -10.02 6.42
CA LEU A 322 19.47 -8.87 6.80
C LEU A 322 20.35 -7.77 7.41
N ARG A 323 20.17 -6.54 6.91
CA ARG A 323 20.82 -5.37 7.48
C ARG A 323 20.25 -5.05 8.86
N THR A 324 21.14 -4.76 9.81
CA THR A 324 20.77 -4.48 11.19
C THR A 324 20.21 -3.06 11.33
N PRO A 325 18.98 -2.86 11.83
CA PRO A 325 18.33 -1.54 11.86
C PRO A 325 18.73 -0.64 13.04
N LYS A 326 19.82 -0.94 13.77
CA LYS A 326 20.08 -0.36 15.08
C LYS A 326 20.41 1.14 14.99
N PRO A 327 19.56 2.04 15.55
CA PRO A 327 19.85 3.47 15.56
C PRO A 327 21.20 3.73 16.27
N GLY A 328 22.12 4.43 15.59
CA GLY A 328 23.47 4.73 16.09
C GLY A 328 24.50 3.59 15.98
N LEU A 329 24.12 2.43 15.43
CA LEU A 329 24.98 1.24 15.25
C LEU A 329 24.73 0.59 13.88
N LEU A 330 24.38 1.39 12.87
CA LEU A 330 24.34 0.90 11.50
C LEU A 330 25.76 0.53 11.08
N ASP A 331 25.93 -0.69 10.61
CA ASP A 331 27.22 -1.22 10.19
C ASP A 331 27.50 -0.79 8.74
N ILE A 332 28.54 0.02 8.55
CA ILE A 332 29.01 0.41 7.22
C ILE A 332 29.40 -0.81 6.38
N GLY A 333 29.86 -1.90 7.01
CA GLY A 333 30.13 -3.18 6.35
C GLY A 333 28.88 -3.89 5.83
N GLN A 334 27.68 -3.37 6.11
CA GLN A 334 26.40 -3.86 5.55
C GLN A 334 25.81 -2.90 4.49
N ALA A 335 26.49 -1.78 4.18
CA ALA A 335 26.04 -0.79 3.20
C ALA A 335 26.35 -1.23 1.75
N ASP A 336 25.95 -2.44 1.38
CA ASP A 336 26.16 -2.97 0.04
C ASP A 336 25.05 -3.94 -0.39
N ALA A 337 25.08 -4.35 -1.66
CA ALA A 337 24.09 -5.23 -2.28
C ALA A 337 24.21 -6.72 -1.89
N GLY A 338 25.18 -7.09 -1.06
CA GLY A 338 25.32 -8.39 -0.41
C GLY A 338 24.32 -8.59 0.74
N PHE A 339 23.81 -7.50 1.30
CA PHE A 339 22.79 -7.46 2.34
C PHE A 339 21.43 -6.99 1.80
N MET A 340 20.38 -7.39 2.52
CA MET A 340 18.98 -7.20 2.17
C MET A 340 18.29 -6.27 3.17
N PRO A 341 17.30 -5.49 2.71
CA PRO A 341 16.90 -5.32 1.31
C PRO A 341 17.91 -4.50 0.49
N VAL A 342 17.96 -4.75 -0.83
CA VAL A 342 18.78 -4.00 -1.80
C VAL A 342 17.99 -2.78 -2.31
N LEU A 343 17.46 -2.00 -1.37
CA LEU A 343 16.59 -0.84 -1.62
C LEU A 343 17.16 0.39 -0.91
N ALA A 344 16.82 1.57 -1.42
CA ALA A 344 17.18 2.85 -0.82
C ALA A 344 16.41 3.12 0.48
N GLY A 345 17.11 3.69 1.45
CA GLY A 345 16.60 4.01 2.79
C GLY A 345 16.30 5.49 2.97
N ASP A 346 16.13 5.89 4.22
CA ASP A 346 15.74 7.25 4.59
C ASP A 346 16.84 8.30 4.39
N GLY A 347 18.06 7.85 4.14
CA GLY A 347 19.24 8.70 3.92
C GLY A 347 19.38 9.26 2.51
N GLY A 348 18.56 8.83 1.56
CA GLY A 348 18.73 9.14 0.14
C GLY A 348 19.11 7.91 -0.68
N ASP A 349 19.58 8.15 -1.90
CA ASP A 349 20.01 7.09 -2.81
C ASP A 349 21.18 6.30 -2.22
N ARG A 350 21.25 5.01 -2.54
CA ARG A 350 22.14 4.03 -1.92
C ARG A 350 23.61 4.42 -2.12
N ASP A 351 24.31 4.59 -1.01
CA ASP A 351 25.72 4.96 -0.95
C ASP A 351 26.47 3.99 -0.03
N PRO A 352 27.52 3.30 -0.51
CA PRO A 352 28.28 2.35 0.30
C PRO A 352 29.00 2.93 1.53
N GLU A 353 29.18 4.25 1.58
CA GLU A 353 29.82 4.91 2.73
C GLU A 353 28.80 5.37 3.78
N HIS A 354 27.51 5.32 3.45
CA HIS A 354 26.44 5.90 4.26
C HIS A 354 25.31 4.88 4.51
N PRO A 355 25.39 4.07 5.57
CA PRO A 355 24.46 2.96 5.77
C PRO A 355 22.99 3.37 5.93
N GLN A 356 22.70 4.62 6.32
CA GLN A 356 21.34 5.17 6.39
C GLN A 356 20.65 5.32 5.02
N THR A 357 21.41 5.30 3.93
CA THR A 357 20.90 5.32 2.55
C THR A 357 20.40 3.95 2.08
N TRP A 358 20.57 2.92 2.89
CA TRP A 358 20.10 1.57 2.59
C TRP A 358 18.94 1.20 3.52
N LEU A 359 17.86 0.67 2.94
CA LEU A 359 16.70 0.27 3.71
C LEU A 359 17.04 -0.86 4.68
N THR A 360 16.42 -0.82 5.85
CA THR A 360 16.46 -1.88 6.86
C THR A 360 15.04 -2.31 7.19
N LEU A 361 14.85 -3.55 7.65
CA LEU A 361 13.58 -3.93 8.28
C LEU A 361 13.32 -3.07 9.51
N LEU A 362 12.07 -2.91 9.91
CA LEU A 362 11.76 -2.25 11.18
C LEU A 362 12.40 -3.04 12.36
N PRO A 363 12.91 -2.36 13.41
CA PRO A 363 13.50 -3.03 14.58
C PRO A 363 12.71 -4.22 15.12
N GLY A 364 11.39 -4.11 15.23
CA GLY A 364 10.53 -5.21 15.67
C GLY A 364 10.44 -6.36 14.66
N GLN A 365 10.39 -6.06 13.36
CA GLN A 365 10.45 -7.08 12.31
C GLN A 365 11.79 -7.82 12.31
N TYR A 366 12.90 -7.10 12.46
CA TYR A 366 14.24 -7.67 12.54
C TYR A 366 14.39 -8.59 13.76
N GLU A 367 13.91 -8.20 14.93
CA GLU A 367 13.96 -9.06 16.13
C GLU A 367 13.12 -10.35 15.94
N ARG A 368 11.97 -10.27 15.28
CA ARG A 368 11.18 -11.48 14.94
C ARG A 368 11.95 -12.38 13.98
N MET A 369 12.64 -11.82 12.98
CA MET A 369 13.52 -12.58 12.09
C MET A 369 14.70 -13.22 12.85
N ARG A 370 15.26 -12.54 13.86
CA ARG A 370 16.33 -13.10 14.71
C ARG A 370 15.83 -14.30 15.52
N ARG A 371 14.68 -14.17 16.17
CA ARG A 371 14.04 -15.27 16.92
C ARG A 371 13.69 -16.45 16.02
N TRP A 372 13.14 -16.18 14.84
CA TRP A 372 12.92 -17.19 13.80
C TRP A 372 14.19 -17.92 13.39
N ALA A 373 15.29 -17.19 13.14
CA ALA A 373 16.57 -17.76 12.75
C ALA A 373 17.06 -18.81 13.76
N VAL A 374 16.98 -18.49 15.05
CA VAL A 374 17.42 -19.38 16.14
C VAL A 374 16.40 -20.45 16.54
N GLY A 375 15.22 -20.50 15.90
CA GLY A 375 14.18 -21.51 16.18
C GLY A 375 13.17 -21.15 17.27
N ASP A 376 13.23 -19.93 17.82
CA ASP A 376 12.28 -19.42 18.81
C ASP A 376 11.04 -18.82 18.12
N PHE A 377 10.23 -19.69 17.53
CA PHE A 377 8.96 -19.31 16.89
C PHE A 377 8.00 -20.50 16.83
N LEU A 378 6.71 -20.20 16.67
CA LEU A 378 5.66 -21.16 16.37
C LEU A 378 5.74 -21.55 14.90
N ALA A 379 6.09 -22.81 14.63
CA ALA A 379 6.07 -23.41 13.29
C ALA A 379 4.63 -23.73 12.85
N ASP A 380 3.81 -22.69 12.75
CA ASP A 380 2.35 -22.76 12.55
C ASP A 380 1.92 -22.67 11.08
N TRP A 381 2.84 -22.86 10.13
CA TRP A 381 2.54 -22.78 8.70
C TRP A 381 1.59 -23.90 8.26
N PRO A 382 0.39 -23.59 7.75
CA PRO A 382 -0.59 -24.61 7.37
C PRO A 382 -0.32 -25.23 5.99
N GLY A 383 0.79 -24.89 5.33
CA GLY A 383 1.17 -25.39 4.00
C GLY A 383 0.81 -24.44 2.85
N ALA A 384 -0.18 -23.57 3.03
CA ALA A 384 -0.59 -22.56 2.07
C ALA A 384 -1.03 -21.26 2.79
N PRO A 385 -1.02 -20.10 2.12
CA PRO A 385 -1.62 -18.90 2.68
C PRO A 385 -3.09 -19.11 3.05
N ALA A 386 -3.55 -18.43 4.11
CA ALA A 386 -4.98 -18.37 4.40
C ALA A 386 -5.73 -17.80 3.18
N PRO A 387 -6.93 -18.30 2.86
CA PRO A 387 -7.73 -17.75 1.77
C PRO A 387 -8.07 -16.28 2.05
N GLU A 388 -8.24 -15.51 0.97
CA GLU A 388 -8.76 -14.15 1.03
C GLU A 388 -10.15 -14.18 1.71
N VAL A 389 -10.31 -13.40 2.79
CA VAL A 389 -11.59 -13.28 3.51
C VAL A 389 -12.17 -11.90 3.26
N PRO A 390 -13.32 -11.77 2.57
CA PRO A 390 -13.95 -10.48 2.36
C PRO A 390 -14.42 -9.89 3.68
N LEU A 391 -14.53 -8.55 3.75
CA LEU A 391 -14.87 -7.82 4.97
C LEU A 391 -16.18 -8.32 5.60
N GLU A 392 -17.19 -8.59 4.78
CA GLU A 392 -18.53 -9.00 5.19
C GLU A 392 -18.54 -10.40 5.85
N ALA A 393 -17.52 -11.21 5.61
CA ALA A 393 -17.35 -12.52 6.23
C ALA A 393 -16.63 -12.48 7.59
N LEU A 394 -16.04 -11.34 7.95
CA LEU A 394 -15.41 -11.14 9.26
C LEU A 394 -16.47 -10.86 10.33
N ALA A 395 -16.18 -11.26 11.57
CA ALA A 395 -17.04 -10.90 12.70
C ALA A 395 -17.09 -9.36 12.85
N PRO A 396 -18.23 -8.77 13.28
CA PRO A 396 -18.36 -7.33 13.41
C PRO A 396 -17.27 -6.65 14.25
N ALA A 397 -16.72 -7.35 15.24
CA ALA A 397 -15.62 -6.86 16.08
C ALA A 397 -14.27 -6.73 15.35
N ASP A 398 -14.05 -7.53 14.30
CA ASP A 398 -12.79 -7.58 13.56
C ASP A 398 -12.79 -6.66 12.34
N GLN A 399 -13.98 -6.34 11.80
CA GLN A 399 -14.14 -5.50 10.61
C GLN A 399 -13.49 -4.10 10.71
N PRO A 400 -13.58 -3.36 11.83
CA PRO A 400 -12.97 -2.03 11.95
C PRO A 400 -11.45 -2.06 11.74
N HIS A 401 -10.75 -2.97 12.41
CA HIS A 401 -9.29 -3.09 12.27
C HIS A 401 -8.89 -3.68 10.91
N ALA A 402 -9.72 -4.55 10.34
CA ALA A 402 -9.53 -5.06 8.99
C ALA A 402 -9.51 -3.93 7.95
N LEU A 403 -10.42 -2.96 8.05
CA LEU A 403 -10.44 -1.76 7.19
C LEU A 403 -9.17 -0.93 7.35
N VAL A 404 -8.73 -0.70 8.59
CA VAL A 404 -7.48 0.04 8.89
C VAL A 404 -6.29 -0.65 8.24
N ARG A 405 -6.18 -1.98 8.42
CA ARG A 405 -5.09 -2.75 7.84
C ARG A 405 -5.14 -2.74 6.31
N ALA A 406 -6.30 -2.98 5.70
CA ALA A 406 -6.47 -2.99 4.26
C ALA A 406 -6.05 -1.65 3.62
N ALA A 407 -6.42 -0.53 4.23
CA ALA A 407 -6.04 0.80 3.75
C ALA A 407 -4.53 1.04 3.84
N LEU A 408 -3.90 0.71 4.98
CA LEU A 408 -2.50 1.06 5.24
C LEU A 408 -1.48 0.04 4.70
N GLU A 409 -1.87 -1.22 4.51
CA GLU A 409 -0.95 -2.23 3.97
C GLU A 409 -0.71 -2.09 2.47
N ALA A 410 -1.59 -1.36 1.78
CA ALA A 410 -1.45 -0.96 0.37
C ALA A 410 -0.55 0.28 0.18
N CYS A 411 0.05 0.81 1.25
CA CYS A 411 0.93 1.98 1.21
C CYS A 411 2.37 1.63 1.55
N SER A 412 3.31 2.38 0.97
CA SER A 412 4.73 2.21 1.25
C SER A 412 5.11 2.71 2.64
N GLY A 413 5.83 1.88 3.41
CA GLY A 413 6.28 2.19 4.77
C GLY A 413 7.78 2.50 4.90
N GLY A 414 8.50 2.63 3.78
CA GLY A 414 9.92 2.99 3.76
C GLY A 414 10.62 2.59 2.44
N GLY A 415 11.74 3.21 2.07
CA GLY A 415 12.42 4.33 2.74
C GLY A 415 11.64 5.65 2.63
N PHE A 416 11.81 6.56 3.59
CA PHE A 416 11.10 7.84 3.63
C PHE A 416 11.94 9.00 3.09
N PHE A 417 12.16 8.99 1.77
CA PHE A 417 12.90 10.03 1.05
C PHE A 417 12.23 10.52 -0.25
N PRO A 418 11.04 11.17 -0.21
CA PRO A 418 10.17 11.34 0.95
C PRO A 418 9.27 10.13 1.24
N GLY A 419 9.11 9.19 0.31
CA GLY A 419 8.08 8.15 0.35
C GLY A 419 7.01 8.41 -0.73
N ILE A 420 5.93 7.62 -0.75
CA ILE A 420 4.85 7.78 -1.75
C ILE A 420 3.62 8.47 -1.15
N GLU A 421 2.93 7.85 -0.20
CA GLU A 421 1.69 8.38 0.38
C GLU A 421 1.91 9.28 1.60
N MET A 422 2.80 8.84 2.50
CA MET A 422 3.16 9.49 3.75
C MET A 422 4.67 9.34 3.97
N THR A 423 5.27 10.27 4.72
CA THR A 423 6.72 10.25 5.01
C THR A 423 7.02 9.82 6.45
N TYR A 424 8.28 9.98 6.86
CA TYR A 424 8.86 9.66 8.16
C TYR A 424 8.06 10.12 9.38
N ILE A 425 7.12 11.07 9.26
CA ILE A 425 6.19 11.38 10.35
C ILE A 425 5.33 10.18 10.75
N ALA A 426 5.18 9.17 9.89
CA ALA A 426 4.47 7.94 10.17
C ALA A 426 5.08 7.14 11.32
N ASP A 427 6.41 7.16 11.47
CA ASP A 427 7.07 6.42 12.54
C ASP A 427 7.18 7.21 13.85
N ASN A 428 6.87 8.51 13.83
CA ASN A 428 6.91 9.38 15.00
C ASN A 428 5.68 9.15 15.91
N PRO A 429 5.86 8.71 17.17
CA PRO A 429 4.74 8.51 18.10
C PRO A 429 3.88 9.75 18.33
N ALA A 430 4.46 10.96 18.18
CA ALA A 430 3.75 12.22 18.32
C ALA A 430 2.78 12.50 17.17
N THR A 431 2.85 11.79 16.05
CA THR A 431 1.89 11.92 14.94
C THR A 431 0.54 11.28 15.27
N TRP A 432 0.52 10.35 16.23
CA TRP A 432 -0.62 9.51 16.55
C TRP A 432 -1.21 9.85 17.92
N ALA A 433 -2.54 10.03 17.99
CA ALA A 433 -3.27 10.15 19.26
C ALA A 433 -3.54 8.79 19.91
N ALA A 434 -3.79 7.77 19.09
CA ALA A 434 -4.00 6.38 19.50
C ALA A 434 -3.41 5.45 18.41
N PRO A 435 -3.29 4.13 18.63
CA PRO A 435 -2.86 3.21 17.57
C PRO A 435 -3.66 3.44 16.29
N PHE A 436 -2.95 3.68 15.18
CA PHE A 436 -3.53 3.94 13.86
C PHE A 436 -4.45 5.17 13.76
N ARG A 437 -4.51 6.05 14.77
CA ARG A 437 -5.33 7.27 14.74
C ARG A 437 -4.46 8.51 14.83
N LEU A 438 -4.50 9.33 13.78
CA LEU A 438 -3.78 10.61 13.75
C LEU A 438 -4.31 11.57 14.81
N ARG A 439 -3.49 12.53 15.24
CA ARG A 439 -3.92 13.53 16.22
C ARG A 439 -5.00 14.46 15.67
N GLU A 440 -5.92 14.83 16.53
CA GLU A 440 -7.06 15.70 16.21
C GLU A 440 -6.67 17.18 16.06
N ASP A 441 -5.47 17.58 16.51
CA ASP A 441 -4.94 18.94 16.39
C ASP A 441 -4.19 19.21 15.08
N LEU A 442 -4.12 18.22 14.18
CA LEU A 442 -3.61 18.39 12.83
C LEU A 442 -4.62 19.20 12.00
N PHE A 443 -4.10 20.04 11.11
CA PHE A 443 -4.89 20.74 10.11
C PHE A 443 -4.89 19.97 8.79
N ALA A 444 -5.92 20.16 7.97
CA ALA A 444 -5.94 19.64 6.61
C ALA A 444 -4.65 20.08 5.85
N GLY A 445 -4.01 19.11 5.19
CA GLY A 445 -2.73 19.27 4.50
C GLY A 445 -1.49 18.96 5.34
N ASP A 446 -1.61 18.70 6.64
CA ASP A 446 -0.45 18.49 7.52
C ASP A 446 0.30 17.19 7.26
N VAL A 447 -0.37 16.16 6.72
CA VAL A 447 0.26 14.86 6.50
C VAL A 447 1.08 14.84 5.21
N THR A 448 0.56 15.43 4.13
CA THR A 448 1.16 15.36 2.79
C THR A 448 2.08 16.54 2.44
N LYS A 449 2.11 17.60 3.25
CA LYS A 449 2.95 18.79 2.98
C LYS A 449 4.45 18.53 2.90
N TYR A 450 4.92 17.45 3.53
CA TYR A 450 6.32 17.01 3.48
C TYR A 450 6.73 16.43 2.13
N MET A 451 5.77 15.90 1.37
CA MET A 451 6.04 15.17 0.13
C MET A 451 6.55 16.11 -0.97
N ALA A 452 7.06 15.53 -2.04
CA ALA A 452 7.52 16.26 -3.21
C ALA A 452 6.46 17.16 -3.83
N LEU A 453 6.91 18.29 -4.39
CA LEU A 453 6.08 19.25 -5.11
C LEU A 453 6.72 19.58 -6.47
N PRO A 454 6.10 19.15 -7.59
CA PRO A 454 4.93 18.25 -7.65
C PRO A 454 5.32 16.77 -7.41
N TRP A 455 4.35 15.93 -7.03
CA TRP A 455 4.59 14.51 -6.75
C TRP A 455 5.18 13.71 -7.94
N GLN A 456 4.88 14.10 -9.18
CA GLN A 456 5.40 13.41 -10.37
C GLN A 456 6.93 13.52 -10.49
N ALA A 457 7.53 14.59 -10.00
CA ALA A 457 8.99 14.77 -10.03
C ALA A 457 9.72 13.72 -9.19
N ASP A 458 9.10 13.31 -8.08
CA ASP A 458 9.57 12.23 -7.22
C ASP A 458 9.30 10.86 -7.84
N PHE A 459 8.10 10.68 -8.39
CA PHE A 459 7.71 9.44 -9.08
C PHE A 459 8.61 9.10 -10.29
N ASP A 460 9.15 10.12 -10.96
CA ASP A 460 10.17 10.01 -12.01
C ASP A 460 11.56 9.73 -11.45
N ALA A 461 11.97 10.45 -10.39
CA ALA A 461 13.28 10.28 -9.77
C ALA A 461 13.47 8.90 -9.12
N CYS A 462 12.40 8.32 -8.56
CA CYS A 462 12.45 7.08 -7.79
C CYS A 462 12.36 5.82 -8.65
N HIS A 463 12.95 5.85 -9.84
CA HIS A 463 12.79 4.82 -10.87
C HIS A 463 13.61 3.54 -10.69
N THR A 464 14.49 3.49 -9.69
CA THR A 464 15.29 2.29 -9.42
C THR A 464 15.48 2.07 -7.92
N HIS A 465 15.15 0.87 -7.42
CA HIS A 465 15.46 0.42 -6.05
C HIS A 465 14.83 1.23 -4.90
N TRP A 466 13.77 2.01 -5.15
CA TRP A 466 13.06 2.77 -4.12
C TRP A 466 11.80 2.02 -3.66
N TRP A 467 10.69 2.19 -4.38
CA TRP A 467 9.37 1.66 -4.00
C TRP A 467 8.72 0.87 -5.15
N PRO A 468 9.31 -0.26 -5.58
CA PRO A 468 8.86 -1.02 -6.75
C PRO A 468 7.42 -1.55 -6.62
N ALA A 469 6.91 -1.69 -5.40
CA ALA A 469 5.54 -2.13 -5.11
C ALA A 469 4.46 -1.10 -5.48
N SER A 470 4.76 0.20 -5.36
CA SER A 470 3.80 1.28 -5.69
C SER A 470 4.09 1.90 -7.06
N ARG A 471 5.39 1.92 -7.44
CA ARG A 471 5.91 2.41 -8.71
C ARG A 471 6.89 1.35 -9.25
N PRO A 472 6.46 0.43 -10.13
CA PRO A 472 7.33 -0.62 -10.68
C PRO A 472 8.58 -0.08 -11.38
N ASP A 473 9.71 -0.78 -11.23
CA ASP A 473 10.97 -0.49 -11.93
C ASP A 473 10.98 -1.15 -13.32
N GLU A 474 10.54 -2.41 -13.38
CA GLU A 474 10.43 -3.21 -14.61
C GLU A 474 9.21 -4.12 -14.53
N VAL A 475 8.55 -4.38 -15.66
CA VAL A 475 7.33 -5.19 -15.74
C VAL A 475 7.40 -6.16 -16.92
N LEU A 476 6.60 -7.24 -16.87
CA LEU A 476 6.28 -8.07 -18.03
C LEU A 476 5.03 -7.49 -18.71
N PRO A 477 5.12 -6.95 -19.94
CA PRO A 477 3.93 -6.46 -20.61
C PRO A 477 3.07 -7.63 -21.13
N GLU A 478 1.75 -7.40 -21.18
CA GLU A 478 0.75 -8.42 -21.51
C GLU A 478 0.95 -9.06 -22.89
N PRO A 479 1.25 -8.34 -23.98
CA PRO A 479 1.50 -8.95 -25.29
C PRO A 479 2.66 -9.95 -25.28
N GLU A 480 3.74 -9.66 -24.54
CA GLU A 480 4.89 -10.55 -24.40
C GLU A 480 4.55 -11.78 -23.56
N HIS A 481 3.73 -11.62 -22.51
CA HIS A 481 3.18 -12.76 -21.77
C HIS A 481 2.33 -13.65 -22.68
N ASP A 482 1.41 -13.07 -23.43
CA ASP A 482 0.51 -13.81 -24.31
C ASP A 482 1.28 -14.51 -25.43
N ALA A 483 2.35 -13.90 -25.95
CA ALA A 483 3.26 -14.54 -26.88
C ALA A 483 3.96 -15.76 -26.27
N LEU A 484 4.38 -15.70 -24.99
CA LEU A 484 4.95 -16.86 -24.30
C LEU A 484 3.93 -17.98 -24.12
N ILE A 485 2.68 -17.64 -23.77
CA ILE A 485 1.59 -18.60 -23.67
C ILE A 485 1.28 -19.21 -25.04
N GLN A 486 1.29 -18.42 -26.11
CA GLN A 486 1.09 -18.91 -27.47
C GLN A 486 2.21 -19.87 -27.90
N VAL A 487 3.47 -19.53 -27.63
CA VAL A 487 4.61 -20.44 -27.89
C VAL A 487 4.44 -21.75 -27.11
N ALA A 488 4.00 -21.68 -25.85
CA ALA A 488 3.71 -22.87 -25.07
C ALA A 488 2.55 -23.69 -25.67
N ALA A 489 1.49 -23.03 -26.15
CA ALA A 489 0.35 -23.68 -26.82
C ALA A 489 0.77 -24.34 -28.14
N ASP A 490 1.60 -23.69 -28.95
CA ASP A 490 2.14 -24.20 -30.22
C ASP A 490 3.11 -25.38 -30.00
N ALA A 491 3.66 -25.52 -28.80
CA ALA A 491 4.48 -26.67 -28.41
C ALA A 491 3.65 -27.92 -28.10
N PHE A 492 2.32 -27.81 -27.92
CA PHE A 492 1.48 -29.00 -27.77
C PHE A 492 1.55 -29.86 -29.04
N ARG A 493 1.43 -31.17 -28.85
CA ARG A 493 1.43 -32.16 -29.92
C ARG A 493 0.28 -33.13 -29.71
N GLU A 494 -0.17 -33.76 -30.78
CA GLU A 494 -1.11 -34.88 -30.66
C GLU A 494 -0.48 -35.98 -29.76
N TRP A 495 -1.28 -36.51 -28.83
CA TRP A 495 -0.78 -37.46 -27.84
C TRP A 495 -0.34 -38.79 -28.49
N ASP A 496 -1.05 -39.23 -29.51
CA ASP A 496 -0.78 -40.43 -30.29
C ASP A 496 0.07 -40.16 -31.54
N ARG A 497 0.75 -39.01 -31.63
CA ARG A 497 1.64 -38.69 -32.76
C ARG A 497 2.63 -39.83 -33.07
N GLY A 498 2.77 -40.18 -34.34
CA GLY A 498 3.59 -41.33 -34.77
C GLY A 498 2.89 -42.70 -34.66
N ILE A 499 1.64 -42.74 -34.19
CA ILE A 499 0.73 -43.89 -34.33
C ILE A 499 -0.15 -43.65 -35.55
N ALA A 500 0.07 -44.42 -36.62
CA ALA A 500 -0.56 -44.17 -37.91
C ALA A 500 -2.01 -44.66 -38.00
N ASP A 501 -2.36 -45.74 -37.29
CA ASP A 501 -3.65 -46.40 -37.36
C ASP A 501 -3.93 -47.28 -36.12
N ALA A 502 -5.09 -47.93 -36.11
CA ALA A 502 -5.53 -48.79 -35.02
C ALA A 502 -4.65 -50.03 -34.82
N ASP A 503 -4.07 -50.62 -35.87
CA ASP A 503 -3.18 -51.77 -35.76
C ASP A 503 -1.83 -51.35 -35.14
N ALA A 504 -1.32 -50.17 -35.51
CA ALA A 504 -0.16 -49.56 -34.88
C ALA A 504 -0.43 -49.23 -33.41
N MET A 505 -1.65 -48.82 -33.05
CA MET A 505 -2.04 -48.62 -31.66
C MET A 505 -2.01 -49.94 -30.87
N VAL A 506 -2.56 -51.04 -31.42
CA VAL A 506 -2.47 -52.37 -30.79
C VAL A 506 -1.02 -52.80 -30.54
N ALA A 507 -0.11 -52.48 -31.46
CA ALA A 507 1.29 -52.87 -31.35
C ALA A 507 2.14 -51.94 -30.47
N LYS A 508 1.82 -50.63 -30.40
CA LYS A 508 2.70 -49.59 -29.84
C LYS A 508 2.10 -48.81 -28.67
N TRP A 509 0.87 -49.09 -28.23
CA TRP A 509 0.21 -48.36 -27.14
C TRP A 509 1.09 -48.15 -25.90
N SER A 510 1.93 -49.13 -25.55
CA SER A 510 2.83 -49.08 -24.39
C SER A 510 4.04 -48.14 -24.55
N THR A 511 4.17 -47.48 -25.72
CA THR A 511 5.27 -46.54 -26.02
C THR A 511 4.85 -45.07 -25.91
N LEU A 512 3.55 -44.80 -25.77
CA LEU A 512 2.99 -43.47 -25.54
C LEU A 512 3.35 -42.94 -24.15
N GLY A 513 3.45 -41.63 -23.99
CA GLY A 513 3.77 -41.01 -22.71
C GLY A 513 2.56 -40.84 -21.81
N PHE A 514 2.82 -40.71 -20.51
CA PHE A 514 1.82 -40.37 -19.50
C PHE A 514 1.82 -38.86 -19.24
N VAL A 515 0.63 -38.28 -19.16
CA VAL A 515 0.45 -36.89 -18.74
C VAL A 515 0.41 -36.86 -17.22
N VAL A 516 1.42 -36.27 -16.60
CA VAL A 516 1.58 -36.23 -15.14
C VAL A 516 1.75 -34.80 -14.65
N ALA A 517 1.32 -34.55 -13.41
CA ALA A 517 1.62 -33.30 -12.73
C ALA A 517 3.11 -33.22 -12.39
N ARG A 518 3.73 -32.09 -12.72
CA ARG A 518 5.08 -31.75 -12.27
C ARG A 518 5.11 -30.30 -11.76
N PRO A 519 5.95 -29.98 -10.77
CA PRO A 519 6.21 -28.61 -10.39
C PRO A 519 6.90 -27.88 -11.54
N GLY A 520 6.30 -26.79 -12.01
CA GLY A 520 6.90 -25.84 -12.93
C GLY A 520 8.01 -25.03 -12.25
N PRO A 521 8.79 -24.25 -13.02
CA PRO A 521 9.86 -23.40 -12.49
C PRO A 521 9.41 -22.36 -11.45
N ASP A 522 8.12 -22.02 -11.43
CA ASP A 522 7.48 -21.10 -10.48
C ASP A 522 6.80 -21.81 -9.29
N GLY A 523 6.91 -23.13 -9.21
CA GLY A 523 6.30 -23.97 -8.18
C GLY A 523 4.83 -24.32 -8.39
N ARG A 524 4.17 -23.83 -9.46
CA ARG A 524 2.81 -24.26 -9.82
C ARG A 524 2.85 -25.64 -10.48
N GLU A 525 1.80 -26.43 -10.29
CA GLU A 525 1.69 -27.69 -11.01
C GLU A 525 1.37 -27.44 -12.50
N ILE A 526 2.17 -28.07 -13.37
CA ILE A 526 1.93 -28.15 -14.80
C ILE A 526 1.73 -29.61 -15.19
N LEU A 527 0.90 -29.86 -16.21
CA LEU A 527 0.71 -31.19 -16.77
C LEU A 527 1.63 -31.36 -17.98
N VAL A 528 2.48 -32.38 -17.95
CA VAL A 528 3.43 -32.65 -19.03
C VAL A 528 3.44 -34.12 -19.40
N GLU A 529 3.63 -34.40 -20.68
CA GLU A 529 3.86 -35.77 -21.16
C GLU A 529 5.27 -36.23 -20.76
N THR A 530 5.36 -37.43 -20.18
CA THR A 530 6.61 -38.04 -19.73
C THR A 530 6.65 -39.51 -20.10
N GLU A 531 7.83 -40.13 -20.06
CA GLU A 531 8.01 -41.57 -20.26
C GLU A 531 7.62 -42.09 -21.67
N ARG A 532 7.41 -41.19 -22.64
CA ARG A 532 7.24 -41.57 -24.05
C ARG A 532 8.52 -42.21 -24.60
N THR A 533 8.36 -43.35 -25.26
CA THR A 533 9.44 -44.03 -26.03
C THR A 533 9.13 -44.18 -27.51
N ALA A 534 7.90 -43.83 -27.93
CA ALA A 534 7.50 -43.76 -29.33
C ALA A 534 8.34 -42.70 -30.09
N PRO A 535 8.77 -42.99 -31.33
CA PRO A 535 9.48 -42.02 -32.15
C PRO A 535 8.58 -40.83 -32.52
N GLU A 536 9.18 -39.64 -32.60
CA GLU A 536 8.50 -38.44 -33.11
C GLU A 536 8.24 -38.58 -34.63
N PRO A 537 7.12 -38.05 -35.14
CA PRO A 537 6.92 -37.95 -36.59
C PRO A 537 8.01 -37.05 -37.21
N GLU A 538 8.50 -37.41 -38.39
CA GLU A 538 9.39 -36.53 -39.19
C GLU A 538 8.70 -35.25 -39.65
#